data_AF-A0A518J297-F1
#
_entry.id   AF-A0A518J297-F1
#
_cell.length_a   1.000
_cell.length_b   1.000
_cell.length_c   1.000
_cell.angle_alpha   90.00
_cell.angle_beta   90.00
_cell.angle_gamma   90.00
#
_symmetry.space_group_name_H-M   'P 1'
#
loop_
_entity.id
_entity.type
_entity.pdbx_description
1 polymer ?
#
loop_
_entity_poly.entity_id
_entity_poly.type
_entity_poly.pdbx_seq_one_letter_code
_entity_poly.pdbx_strand_id
1 'polypeptide(L)'
;MKNFLKRIQKSVLHAYDPEREQRIKRLAASLFQGLKTQRQKFNLQQHIAGLDVTKSDVRHASLSTFRHILNNVWKDGIITQKDTETIKWVAQCLDLSPKDSSTIQREFATEQFRIALANAMDDGELSDKEFKHLEHIAGIVGSTAPEIARECFHSEGEGFLRTMFLSATESGDLRNKEWKKLVQTSERFGFSKSELQKMVKHSAKQFVEHVLADAKADGVLSEEERDKIEWLLSTLQLDDDFSLYVRREMDEFELLCNISRGQLPSLSVPQTLEVRSGEIVHANVGANLIITKLLKAGPTREVHRGSITLLDSRAIFRSATKAQQINYRKIITVNGDTRNIQFQLENKPIWSLRLGEENTWFLLMFRMAVALVNQTVTRSGDGAPTRHIPRDVRQRVWQLYGGQCADCGARDYLEFDHIVPVAKGGSNSDKNVQLLCRKCNQKKSDKI
;
A
#
# COMPACT_ATOMS: atom_id res chain seq x y z
N MET A 1 74.37 -15.12 17.10
CA MET A 1 72.98 -14.74 17.45
C MET A 1 72.82 -13.33 18.01
N LYS A 2 73.56 -12.88 19.03
CA LYS A 2 73.39 -11.54 19.64
C LYS A 2 73.56 -10.35 18.67
N ASN A 3 74.46 -10.45 17.67
CA ASN A 3 74.63 -9.42 16.63
C ASN A 3 73.57 -9.45 15.52
N PHE A 4 72.93 -10.60 15.30
CA PHE A 4 71.85 -10.76 14.31
C PHE A 4 70.53 -10.20 14.86
N LEU A 5 70.22 -10.50 16.13
CA LEU A 5 69.08 -9.93 16.85
C LEU A 5 69.21 -8.41 17.03
N LYS A 6 70.42 -7.88 17.30
CA LYS A 6 70.65 -6.42 17.31
C LYS A 6 70.44 -5.76 15.93
N ARG A 7 70.76 -6.43 14.82
CA ARG A 7 70.47 -5.91 13.46
C ARG A 7 68.97 -5.91 13.18
N ILE A 8 68.24 -6.96 13.57
CA ILE A 8 66.77 -7.02 13.40
C ILE A 8 66.07 -6.00 14.29
N GLN A 9 66.50 -5.81 15.55
CA GLN A 9 65.94 -4.77 16.42
C GLN A 9 66.18 -3.37 15.85
N LYS A 10 67.36 -3.08 15.30
CA LYS A 10 67.64 -1.80 14.64
C LYS A 10 66.82 -1.62 13.36
N SER A 11 66.63 -2.68 12.57
CA SER A 11 65.79 -2.65 11.36
C SER A 11 64.29 -2.53 11.65
N VAL A 12 63.79 -3.04 12.78
CA VAL A 12 62.38 -2.94 13.19
C VAL A 12 62.09 -1.63 13.92
N LEU A 13 63.04 -1.08 14.69
CA LEU A 13 62.94 0.28 15.24
C LEU A 13 63.07 1.38 14.16
N HIS A 14 63.81 1.15 13.07
CA HIS A 14 63.78 2.03 11.90
C HIS A 14 62.48 1.92 11.07
N ALA A 15 61.68 0.86 11.26
CA ALA A 15 60.39 0.70 10.57
C ALA A 15 59.24 1.42 11.30
N TYR A 16 59.38 1.68 12.59
CA TYR A 16 58.45 2.50 13.37
C TYR A 16 59.11 3.84 13.66
N ASP A 17 59.02 4.74 12.69
CA ASP A 17 59.49 6.10 12.81
C ASP A 17 58.37 6.96 13.44
N PRO A 18 58.44 7.25 14.75
CA PRO A 18 57.37 7.94 15.47
C PRO A 18 57.19 9.39 15.00
N GLU A 19 58.19 9.97 14.32
CA GLU A 19 58.13 11.32 13.79
C GLU A 19 57.71 11.36 12.32
N ARG A 20 57.54 10.21 11.66
CA ARG A 20 57.20 10.13 10.23
C ARG A 20 55.93 10.89 9.89
N GLU A 21 54.88 10.76 10.69
CA GLU A 21 53.65 11.54 10.49
C GLU A 21 53.87 13.05 10.62
N GLN A 22 54.67 13.48 11.60
CA GLN A 22 55.00 14.89 11.80
C GLN A 22 55.86 15.44 10.67
N ARG A 23 56.83 14.66 10.16
CA ARG A 23 57.61 15.03 8.98
C ARG A 23 56.74 15.15 7.73
N ILE A 24 55.84 14.20 7.49
CA ILE A 24 54.89 14.26 6.37
C ILE A 24 54.01 15.52 6.47
N LYS A 25 53.49 15.84 7.67
CA LYS A 25 52.69 17.06 7.89
C LYS A 25 53.48 18.34 7.63
N ARG A 26 54.72 18.43 8.13
CA ARG A 26 55.62 19.58 7.89
C ARG A 26 55.95 19.72 6.39
N LEU A 27 56.25 18.60 5.73
CA LEU A 27 56.53 18.57 4.30
C LEU A 27 55.31 19.03 3.49
N ALA A 28 54.11 18.54 3.81
CA ALA A 28 52.87 18.96 3.13
C ALA A 28 52.61 20.46 3.29
N ALA A 29 52.80 21.02 4.50
CA ALA A 29 52.68 22.45 4.73
C ALA A 29 53.70 23.27 3.92
N SER A 30 54.95 22.80 3.84
CA SER A 30 56.00 23.40 3.03
C SER A 30 55.68 23.37 1.53
N LEU A 31 55.18 22.24 1.02
CA LEU A 31 54.75 22.10 -0.38
C LEU A 31 53.61 23.06 -0.71
N PHE A 32 52.59 23.15 0.15
CA PHE A 32 51.48 24.09 -0.01
C PHE A 32 51.96 25.55 -0.07
N GLN A 33 52.86 25.93 0.84
CA GLN A 33 53.41 27.29 0.87
C GLN A 33 54.29 27.57 -0.36
N GLY A 34 55.06 26.58 -0.83
CA GLY A 34 55.85 26.66 -2.05
C GLY A 34 54.96 26.89 -3.29
N LEU A 35 53.89 26.10 -3.45
CA LEU A 35 52.92 26.27 -4.53
C LEU A 35 52.29 27.66 -4.53
N LYS A 36 51.95 28.20 -3.36
CA LYS A 36 51.35 29.53 -3.22
C LYS A 36 52.30 30.68 -3.55
N THR A 37 53.55 30.58 -3.12
CA THR A 37 54.55 31.66 -3.23
C THR A 37 55.32 31.63 -4.55
N GLN A 38 55.67 30.46 -5.05
CA GLN A 38 56.52 30.29 -6.23
C GLN A 38 55.71 30.11 -7.53
N ARG A 39 54.43 29.71 -7.44
CA ARG A 39 53.51 29.50 -8.58
C ARG A 39 54.21 28.76 -9.73
N GLN A 40 54.29 29.35 -10.93
CA GLN A 40 54.88 28.74 -12.13
C GLN A 40 56.37 28.36 -11.99
N LYS A 41 57.09 28.90 -10.99
CA LYS A 41 58.50 28.56 -10.72
C LYS A 41 58.66 27.39 -9.75
N PHE A 42 57.56 26.85 -9.21
CA PHE A 42 57.61 25.74 -8.26
C PHE A 42 58.12 24.47 -8.94
N ASN A 43 59.14 23.84 -8.35
CA ASN A 43 59.67 22.56 -8.78
C ASN A 43 59.81 21.62 -7.58
N LEU A 44 59.09 20.50 -7.61
CA LEU A 44 59.05 19.54 -6.50
C LEU A 44 60.43 19.00 -6.15
N GLN A 45 61.25 18.63 -7.15
CA GLN A 45 62.57 18.05 -6.92
C GLN A 45 63.54 19.05 -6.30
N GLN A 46 63.49 20.31 -6.70
CA GLN A 46 64.28 21.38 -6.09
C GLN A 46 63.80 21.71 -4.68
N HIS A 47 62.48 21.68 -4.44
CA HIS A 47 61.88 22.01 -3.14
C HIS A 47 62.18 20.95 -2.07
N ILE A 48 62.38 19.69 -2.48
CA ILE A 48 62.78 18.60 -1.58
C ILE A 48 64.30 18.38 -1.52
N ALA A 49 65.08 19.08 -2.35
CA ALA A 49 66.52 18.93 -2.40
C ALA A 49 67.15 19.39 -1.06
N GLY A 50 67.80 18.44 -0.36
CA GLY A 50 68.43 18.69 0.94
C GLY A 50 67.57 18.40 2.16
N LEU A 51 66.32 17.91 1.99
CA LEU A 51 65.49 17.41 3.08
C LEU A 51 65.71 15.90 3.30
N ASP A 52 65.78 15.48 4.56
CA ASP A 52 65.86 14.06 4.94
C ASP A 52 64.47 13.40 4.86
N VAL A 53 64.04 13.07 3.62
CA VAL A 53 62.70 12.53 3.32
C VAL A 53 62.77 11.36 2.36
N THR A 54 61.96 10.33 2.60
CA THR A 54 61.88 9.17 1.69
C THR A 54 60.92 9.43 0.52
N LYS A 55 61.04 8.66 -0.57
CA LYS A 55 60.07 8.72 -1.69
C LYS A 55 58.62 8.47 -1.23
N SER A 56 58.43 7.62 -0.21
CA SER A 56 57.11 7.37 0.36
C SER A 56 56.57 8.58 1.13
N ASP A 57 57.42 9.28 1.89
CA ASP A 57 57.03 10.50 2.63
C ASP A 57 56.64 11.62 1.67
N VAL A 58 57.39 11.80 0.57
CA VAL A 58 57.07 12.76 -0.49
C VAL A 58 55.73 12.44 -1.14
N ARG A 59 55.45 11.16 -1.44
CA ARG A 59 54.14 10.74 -1.99
C ARG A 59 53.00 11.05 -1.02
N HIS A 60 53.12 10.70 0.25
CA HIS A 60 52.09 11.00 1.25
C HIS A 60 51.89 12.51 1.46
N ALA A 61 52.97 13.29 1.50
CA ALA A 61 52.89 14.75 1.62
C ALA A 61 52.26 15.40 0.39
N SER A 62 52.56 14.90 -0.81
CA SER A 62 51.97 15.37 -2.07
C SER A 62 50.47 15.08 -2.13
N LEU A 63 50.06 13.85 -1.79
CA LEU A 63 48.63 13.49 -1.69
C LEU A 63 47.90 14.33 -0.64
N SER A 64 48.50 14.55 0.53
CA SER A 64 47.94 15.40 1.59
C SER A 64 47.80 16.86 1.17
N THR A 65 48.81 17.41 0.50
CA THR A 65 48.79 18.78 -0.04
C THR A 65 47.70 18.94 -1.10
N PHE A 66 47.58 17.97 -2.00
CA PHE A 66 46.56 17.97 -3.03
C PHE A 66 45.14 17.91 -2.43
N ARG A 67 44.92 17.03 -1.44
CA ARG A 67 43.65 16.99 -0.69
C ARG A 67 43.33 18.33 0.00
N HIS A 68 44.32 18.98 0.59
CA HIS A 68 44.11 20.28 1.24
C HIS A 68 43.70 21.38 0.24
N ILE A 69 44.32 21.38 -0.95
CA ILE A 69 43.96 22.31 -2.02
C ILE A 69 42.54 22.02 -2.53
N LEU A 70 42.20 20.75 -2.78
CA LEU A 70 40.86 20.36 -3.20
C LEU A 70 39.81 20.76 -2.17
N ASN A 71 40.07 20.60 -0.88
CA ASN A 71 39.14 21.03 0.17
C ASN A 71 38.84 22.54 0.13
N ASN A 72 39.81 23.37 -0.27
CA ASN A 72 39.60 24.80 -0.44
C ASN A 72 38.87 25.13 -1.75
N VAL A 73 39.17 24.41 -2.83
CA VAL A 73 38.53 24.61 -4.14
C VAL A 73 37.06 24.18 -4.12
N TRP A 74 36.75 23.05 -3.49
CA TRP A 74 35.41 22.52 -3.37
C TRP A 74 34.59 23.16 -2.23
N LYS A 75 35.18 24.10 -1.47
CA LYS A 75 34.56 24.67 -0.26
C LYS A 75 33.20 25.33 -0.53
N ASP A 76 33.09 26.02 -1.65
CA ASP A 76 31.90 26.78 -2.02
C ASP A 76 30.97 25.97 -2.96
N GLY A 77 31.29 24.70 -3.24
CA GLY A 77 30.50 23.81 -4.10
C GLY A 77 30.47 24.18 -5.59
N ILE A 78 31.07 25.31 -5.98
CA ILE A 78 31.12 25.82 -7.34
C ILE A 78 32.55 25.75 -7.87
N ILE A 79 32.78 24.90 -8.86
CA ILE A 79 34.06 24.82 -9.55
C ILE A 79 33.99 25.57 -10.86
N THR A 80 34.87 26.57 -11.00
CA THR A 80 35.07 27.31 -12.23
C THR A 80 36.09 26.63 -13.13
N GLN A 81 36.13 27.00 -14.42
CA GLN A 81 37.15 26.52 -15.35
C GLN A 81 38.58 26.80 -14.85
N LYS A 82 38.78 27.95 -14.17
CA LYS A 82 40.06 28.34 -13.57
C LYS A 82 40.47 27.40 -12.44
N ASP A 83 39.50 26.89 -11.69
CA ASP A 83 39.77 25.93 -10.62
C ASP A 83 40.16 24.57 -11.21
N THR A 84 39.49 24.12 -12.28
CA THR A 84 39.87 22.91 -13.02
C THR A 84 41.29 22.97 -13.56
N GLU A 85 41.69 24.11 -14.15
CA GLU A 85 43.06 24.37 -14.59
C GLU A 85 44.05 24.35 -13.42
N THR A 86 43.66 24.95 -12.29
CA THR A 86 44.47 24.97 -11.06
C THR A 86 44.69 23.56 -10.52
N ILE A 87 43.65 22.72 -10.46
CA ILE A 87 43.75 21.33 -10.00
C ILE A 87 44.70 20.53 -10.89
N LYS A 88 44.57 20.65 -12.22
CA LYS A 88 45.42 19.97 -13.19
C LYS A 88 46.87 20.40 -13.05
N TRP A 89 47.11 21.70 -12.89
CA TRP A 89 48.45 22.26 -12.68
C TRP A 89 49.07 21.77 -11.37
N VAL A 90 48.34 21.81 -10.25
CA VAL A 90 48.83 21.32 -8.95
C VAL A 90 49.18 19.83 -9.00
N ALA A 91 48.33 19.01 -9.64
CA ALA A 91 48.59 17.57 -9.78
C ALA A 91 49.91 17.30 -10.54
N GLN A 92 50.20 18.08 -11.59
CA GLN A 92 51.46 18.01 -12.33
C GLN A 92 52.65 18.48 -11.48
N CYS A 93 52.52 19.61 -10.78
CA CYS A 93 53.59 20.13 -9.92
C CYS A 93 53.94 19.19 -8.76
N LEU A 94 52.98 18.40 -8.28
CA LEU A 94 53.16 17.44 -7.19
C LEU A 94 53.54 16.03 -7.68
N ASP A 95 53.78 15.85 -8.99
CA ASP A 95 54.17 14.56 -9.61
C ASP A 95 53.21 13.40 -9.25
N LEU A 96 51.90 13.71 -9.22
CA LEU A 96 50.87 12.71 -8.92
C LEU A 96 50.56 11.87 -10.15
N SER A 97 50.35 10.56 -9.95
CA SER A 97 49.89 9.71 -11.04
C SER A 97 48.46 10.11 -11.47
N PRO A 98 48.09 9.96 -12.76
CA PRO A 98 46.74 10.25 -13.22
C PRO A 98 45.68 9.52 -12.38
N LYS A 99 45.95 8.25 -12.03
CA LYS A 99 45.08 7.42 -11.20
C LYS A 99 44.89 7.98 -9.78
N ASP A 100 45.97 8.38 -9.10
CA ASP A 100 45.87 8.93 -7.75
C ASP A 100 45.10 10.26 -7.75
N SER A 101 45.39 11.12 -8.74
CA SER A 101 44.72 12.41 -8.87
C SER A 101 43.22 12.27 -9.18
N SER A 102 42.84 11.31 -10.03
CA SER A 102 41.44 11.08 -10.40
C SER A 102 40.66 10.43 -9.26
N THR A 103 41.26 9.49 -8.52
CA THR A 103 40.61 8.86 -7.37
C THR A 103 40.27 9.89 -6.29
N ILE A 104 41.22 10.76 -5.93
CA ILE A 104 40.97 11.78 -4.90
C ILE A 104 39.96 12.82 -5.40
N GLN A 105 40.05 13.25 -6.67
CA GLN A 105 39.05 14.17 -7.23
C GLN A 105 37.65 13.55 -7.21
N ARG A 106 37.51 12.25 -7.54
CA ARG A 106 36.25 11.52 -7.45
C ARG A 106 35.75 11.45 -6.00
N GLU A 107 36.60 11.15 -5.02
CA GLU A 107 36.23 11.18 -3.58
C GLU A 107 35.57 12.51 -3.20
N PHE A 108 36.17 13.66 -3.58
CA PHE A 108 35.61 14.98 -3.28
C PHE A 108 34.34 15.29 -4.07
N ALA A 109 34.29 14.93 -5.35
CA ALA A 109 33.11 15.14 -6.19
C ALA A 109 31.91 14.33 -5.67
N THR A 110 32.10 13.08 -5.26
CA THR A 110 31.06 12.24 -4.65
C THR A 110 30.53 12.86 -3.36
N GLU A 111 31.39 13.40 -2.50
CA GLU A 111 30.96 14.07 -1.26
C GLU A 111 30.13 15.33 -1.53
N GLN A 112 30.61 16.18 -2.44
CA GLN A 112 29.91 17.40 -2.83
C GLN A 112 28.60 17.11 -3.57
N PHE A 113 28.59 16.06 -4.40
CA PHE A 113 27.38 15.56 -5.04
C PHE A 113 26.35 15.14 -3.99
N ARG A 114 26.75 14.43 -2.92
CA ARG A 114 25.84 14.02 -1.83
C ARG A 114 25.22 15.24 -1.14
N ILE A 115 26.03 16.26 -0.83
CA ILE A 115 25.56 17.50 -0.19
C ILE A 115 24.60 18.26 -1.11
N ALA A 116 24.99 18.46 -2.37
CA ALA A 116 24.17 19.15 -3.36
C ALA A 116 22.84 18.42 -3.59
N LEU A 117 22.88 17.09 -3.66
CA LEU A 117 21.69 16.24 -3.81
C LEU A 117 20.77 16.35 -2.60
N ALA A 118 21.30 16.32 -1.38
CA ALA A 118 20.50 16.46 -0.17
C ALA A 118 19.75 17.81 -0.14
N ASN A 119 20.43 18.91 -0.49
CA ASN A 119 19.81 20.23 -0.56
C ASN A 119 18.77 20.34 -1.69
N ALA A 120 19.06 19.75 -2.85
CA ALA A 120 18.18 19.78 -4.01
C ALA A 120 16.93 18.88 -3.85
N MET A 121 16.88 18.07 -2.80
CA MET A 121 15.78 17.17 -2.50
C MET A 121 15.00 17.60 -1.25
N ASP A 122 15.34 18.76 -0.66
CA ASP A 122 14.72 19.27 0.57
C ASP A 122 13.23 19.59 0.36
N ASP A 123 12.84 19.98 -0.86
CA ASP A 123 11.45 20.20 -1.27
C ASP A 123 10.80 18.95 -1.92
N GLY A 124 11.52 17.83 -1.96
CA GLY A 124 11.08 16.57 -2.57
C GLY A 124 11.04 16.57 -4.10
N GLU A 125 11.44 17.66 -4.78
CA GLU A 125 11.39 17.78 -6.24
C GLU A 125 12.70 18.26 -6.84
N LEU A 126 13.31 17.44 -7.71
CA LEU A 126 14.53 17.83 -8.39
C LEU A 126 14.26 18.71 -9.63
N SER A 127 14.49 20.02 -9.51
CA SER A 127 14.35 20.94 -10.64
C SER A 127 15.41 20.74 -11.72
N ASP A 128 15.14 21.21 -12.94
CA ASP A 128 16.12 21.16 -14.03
C ASP A 128 17.39 21.98 -13.74
N LYS A 129 17.31 23.01 -12.88
CA LYS A 129 18.47 23.80 -12.48
C LYS A 129 19.37 23.02 -11.52
N GLU A 130 18.77 22.36 -10.53
CA GLU A 130 19.50 21.53 -9.58
C GLU A 130 20.10 20.29 -10.25
N PHE A 131 19.35 19.64 -11.14
CA PHE A 131 19.88 18.51 -11.90
C PHE A 131 21.08 18.93 -12.76
N LYS A 132 21.03 20.10 -13.42
CA LYS A 132 22.19 20.64 -14.16
C LYS A 132 23.38 20.92 -13.25
N HIS A 133 23.15 21.36 -12.02
CA HIS A 133 24.23 21.55 -11.05
C HIS A 133 24.87 20.20 -10.67
N LEU A 134 24.07 19.16 -10.43
CA LEU A 134 24.56 17.80 -10.17
C LEU A 134 25.35 17.22 -11.36
N GLU A 135 24.85 17.41 -12.59
CA GLU A 135 25.56 17.05 -13.82
C GLU A 135 26.89 17.78 -13.97
N HIS A 136 26.96 19.08 -13.61
CA HIS A 136 28.21 19.83 -13.62
C HIS A 136 29.24 19.26 -12.64
N ILE A 137 28.80 18.91 -11.42
CA ILE A 137 29.67 18.27 -10.40
C ILE A 137 30.23 16.94 -10.94
N ALA A 138 29.38 16.11 -11.55
CA ALA A 138 29.80 14.83 -12.11
C ALA A 138 30.74 14.99 -13.32
N GLY A 139 30.48 15.98 -14.18
CA GLY A 139 31.27 16.28 -15.37
C GLY A 139 32.72 16.65 -15.05
N ILE A 140 32.99 17.28 -13.91
CA ILE A 140 34.35 17.66 -13.47
C ILE A 140 35.27 16.42 -13.34
N VAL A 141 34.70 15.28 -12.93
CA VAL A 141 35.43 14.02 -12.79
C VAL A 141 35.23 13.07 -13.97
N GLY A 142 34.66 13.58 -15.07
CA GLY A 142 34.40 12.81 -16.29
C GLY A 142 33.36 11.71 -16.11
N SER A 143 32.40 11.91 -15.19
CA SER A 143 31.27 11.00 -14.97
C SER A 143 29.95 11.72 -15.27
N THR A 144 28.85 10.99 -15.15
CA THR A 144 27.48 11.54 -15.24
C THR A 144 26.81 11.52 -13.86
N ALA A 145 25.79 12.36 -13.66
CA ALA A 145 25.04 12.36 -12.41
C ALA A 145 24.42 10.99 -12.08
N PRO A 146 23.85 10.22 -13.04
CA PRO A 146 23.38 8.86 -12.79
C PRO A 146 24.47 7.89 -12.28
N GLU A 147 25.69 7.99 -12.80
CA GLU A 147 26.81 7.13 -12.37
C GLU A 147 27.22 7.42 -10.92
N ILE A 148 27.45 8.71 -10.60
CA ILE A 148 27.80 9.12 -9.24
C ILE A 148 26.66 8.84 -8.27
N ALA A 149 25.41 9.10 -8.68
CA ALA A 149 24.24 8.74 -7.91
C ALA A 149 24.27 7.25 -7.55
N ARG A 150 24.40 6.36 -8.53
CA ARG A 150 24.50 4.91 -8.26
C ARG A 150 25.64 4.54 -7.32
N GLU A 151 26.80 5.18 -7.43
CA GLU A 151 27.93 4.98 -6.51
C GLU A 151 27.60 5.44 -5.08
N CYS A 152 27.02 6.63 -4.91
CA CYS A 152 26.54 7.14 -3.62
C CYS A 152 25.48 6.22 -3.00
N PHE A 153 24.63 5.65 -3.85
CA PHE A 153 23.47 4.87 -3.46
C PHE A 153 23.77 3.37 -3.32
N HIS A 154 24.98 2.91 -3.63
CA HIS A 154 25.33 1.49 -3.48
C HIS A 154 25.43 1.05 -2.00
N SER A 155 25.58 2.00 -1.06
CA SER A 155 25.54 1.76 0.41
C SER A 155 24.28 2.30 1.10
N GLU A 156 23.61 3.31 0.55
CA GLU A 156 22.50 4.05 1.19
C GLU A 156 21.27 4.26 0.28
N GLY A 157 21.28 3.74 -0.95
CA GLY A 157 20.32 4.04 -2.02
C GLY A 157 18.89 3.58 -1.78
N GLU A 158 18.74 2.46 -1.06
CA GLU A 158 17.42 2.01 -0.60
C GLU A 158 16.80 3.04 0.34
N GLY A 159 17.61 3.67 1.20
CA GLY A 159 17.16 4.74 2.09
C GLY A 159 16.65 5.95 1.33
N PHE A 160 17.38 6.40 0.31
CA PHE A 160 17.00 7.58 -0.46
C PHE A 160 15.69 7.40 -1.23
N LEU A 161 15.57 6.36 -2.07
CA LEU A 161 14.35 6.12 -2.84
C LEU A 161 13.15 5.84 -1.94
N ARG A 162 13.38 5.20 -0.78
CA ARG A 162 12.36 5.01 0.24
C ARG A 162 11.92 6.34 0.85
N THR A 163 12.84 7.24 1.20
CA THR A 163 12.49 8.57 1.73
C THR A 163 11.70 9.39 0.71
N MET A 164 12.11 9.38 -0.57
CA MET A 164 11.34 10.03 -1.63
C MET A 164 9.92 9.47 -1.74
N PHE A 165 9.77 8.14 -1.70
CA PHE A 165 8.46 7.51 -1.72
C PHE A 165 7.62 7.92 -0.50
N LEU A 166 8.20 7.86 0.71
CA LEU A 166 7.51 8.22 1.94
C LEU A 166 7.03 9.68 1.93
N SER A 167 7.87 10.61 1.48
CA SER A 167 7.52 12.02 1.32
C SER A 167 6.38 12.21 0.29
N ALA A 168 6.46 11.53 -0.85
CA ALA A 168 5.39 11.57 -1.85
C ALA A 168 4.05 11.02 -1.32
N THR A 169 4.10 10.11 -0.33
CA THR A 169 2.91 9.49 0.30
C THR A 169 2.50 10.12 1.62
N GLU A 170 3.19 11.18 2.09
CA GLU A 170 2.98 11.76 3.43
C GLU A 170 1.55 12.29 3.62
N SER A 171 0.93 12.75 2.54
CA SER A 171 -0.46 13.22 2.53
C SER A 171 -1.52 12.10 2.69
N GLY A 172 -1.11 10.83 2.72
CA GLY A 172 -2.02 9.68 2.67
C GLY A 172 -2.59 9.42 1.26
N ASP A 173 -2.15 10.17 0.26
CA ASP A 173 -2.58 10.04 -1.12
C ASP A 173 -1.38 9.82 -2.03
N LEU A 174 -1.57 8.97 -3.04
CA LEU A 174 -0.61 8.78 -4.11
C LEU A 174 -1.40 8.70 -5.41
N ARG A 175 -1.26 9.72 -6.24
CA ARG A 175 -1.95 9.84 -7.51
C ARG A 175 -1.01 9.49 -8.66
N ASN A 176 -1.61 9.23 -9.83
CA ASN A 176 -0.87 8.98 -11.07
C ASN A 176 0.16 10.07 -11.39
N LYS A 177 -0.14 11.34 -11.08
CA LYS A 177 0.80 12.46 -11.29
C LYS A 177 2.03 12.36 -10.38
N GLU A 178 1.84 12.11 -9.09
CA GLU A 178 2.93 12.00 -8.11
C GLU A 178 3.80 10.77 -8.39
N TRP A 179 3.19 9.63 -8.69
CA TRP A 179 3.93 8.43 -9.08
C TRP A 179 4.76 8.65 -10.35
N LYS A 180 4.19 9.33 -11.37
CA LYS A 180 4.95 9.68 -12.59
C LYS A 180 6.14 10.58 -12.29
N LYS A 181 5.96 11.60 -11.44
CA LYS A 181 7.07 12.47 -11.01
C LYS A 181 8.15 11.66 -10.30
N LEU A 182 7.76 10.80 -9.35
CA LEU A 182 8.69 9.94 -8.61
C LEU A 182 9.51 9.06 -9.57
N VAL A 183 8.86 8.39 -10.52
CA VAL A 183 9.52 7.56 -11.54
C VAL A 183 10.48 8.39 -12.40
N GLN A 184 10.06 9.57 -12.88
CA GLN A 184 10.91 10.46 -13.68
C GLN A 184 12.16 10.91 -12.91
N THR A 185 12.00 11.28 -11.64
CA THR A 185 13.13 11.65 -10.76
C THR A 185 14.06 10.46 -10.55
N SER A 186 13.54 9.26 -10.29
CA SER A 186 14.34 8.05 -10.16
C SER A 186 15.12 7.72 -11.44
N GLU A 187 14.50 7.86 -12.61
CA GLU A 187 15.14 7.64 -13.92
C GLU A 187 16.27 8.64 -14.19
N ARG A 188 16.12 9.91 -13.78
CA ARG A 188 17.20 10.91 -13.83
C ARG A 188 18.43 10.51 -13.03
N PHE A 189 18.28 9.68 -11.99
CA PHE A 189 19.37 9.13 -11.20
C PHE A 189 19.83 7.73 -11.65
N GLY A 190 19.31 7.25 -12.79
CA GLY A 190 19.67 5.95 -13.34
C GLY A 190 18.95 4.77 -12.70
N PHE A 191 17.87 4.98 -11.94
CA PHE A 191 17.04 3.89 -11.46
C PHE A 191 15.85 3.67 -12.39
N SER A 192 15.71 2.45 -12.89
CA SER A 192 14.53 2.06 -13.65
C SER A 192 13.29 2.02 -12.75
N LYS A 193 12.10 2.16 -13.35
CA LYS A 193 10.82 1.96 -12.66
C LYS A 193 10.76 0.64 -11.87
N SER A 194 11.29 -0.45 -12.44
CA SER A 194 11.33 -1.77 -11.78
C SER A 194 12.23 -1.79 -10.55
N GLU A 195 13.38 -1.11 -10.60
CA GLU A 195 14.27 -0.99 -9.45
C GLU A 195 13.62 -0.17 -8.34
N LEU A 196 13.01 0.97 -8.69
CA LEU A 196 12.25 1.78 -7.74
C LEU A 196 11.17 0.95 -7.03
N GLN A 197 10.31 0.26 -7.79
CA GLN A 197 9.25 -0.59 -7.25
C GLN A 197 9.79 -1.68 -6.31
N LYS A 198 10.92 -2.30 -6.67
CA LYS A 198 11.58 -3.32 -5.84
C LYS A 198 12.09 -2.72 -4.52
N MET A 199 12.69 -1.54 -4.57
CA MET A 199 13.30 -0.88 -3.41
C MET A 199 12.25 -0.34 -2.43
N VAL A 200 11.12 0.19 -2.93
CA VAL A 200 10.05 0.72 -2.07
C VAL A 200 9.04 -0.33 -1.62
N LYS A 201 9.19 -1.59 -2.06
CA LYS A 201 8.19 -2.66 -1.88
C LYS A 201 7.65 -2.78 -0.46
N HIS A 202 8.53 -2.73 0.56
CA HIS A 202 8.11 -2.83 1.95
C HIS A 202 7.26 -1.62 2.39
N SER A 203 7.72 -0.40 2.10
CA SER A 203 6.97 0.82 2.42
C SER A 203 5.69 0.96 1.61
N ALA A 204 5.67 0.47 0.37
CA ALA A 204 4.50 0.41 -0.47
C ALA A 204 3.39 -0.49 0.12
N LYS A 205 3.75 -1.66 0.68
CA LYS A 205 2.79 -2.52 1.40
C LYS A 205 2.17 -1.81 2.59
N GLN A 206 3.01 -1.20 3.43
CA GLN A 206 2.54 -0.44 4.60
C GLN A 206 1.62 0.70 4.20
N PHE A 207 1.96 1.43 3.12
CA PHE A 207 1.12 2.50 2.60
C PHE A 207 -0.24 2.00 2.14
N VAL A 208 -0.29 0.90 1.37
CA VAL A 208 -1.56 0.29 0.93
C VAL A 208 -2.41 -0.17 2.11
N GLU A 209 -1.81 -0.73 3.16
CA GLU A 209 -2.53 -1.10 4.38
C GLU A 209 -3.14 0.12 5.10
N HIS A 210 -2.43 1.25 5.14
CA HIS A 210 -2.97 2.49 5.70
C HIS A 210 -4.12 3.05 4.86
N VAL A 211 -3.95 3.11 3.54
CA VAL A 211 -5.03 3.55 2.63
C VAL A 211 -6.27 2.66 2.77
N LEU A 212 -6.09 1.34 2.91
CA LEU A 212 -7.19 0.42 3.16
C LEU A 212 -7.85 0.66 4.52
N ALA A 213 -7.08 0.92 5.56
CA ALA A 213 -7.61 1.20 6.90
C ALA A 213 -8.41 2.51 6.93
N ASP A 214 -7.90 3.56 6.28
CA ASP A 214 -8.58 4.85 6.14
C ASP A 214 -9.89 4.72 5.36
N ALA A 215 -9.87 3.98 4.24
CA ALA A 215 -11.07 3.69 3.44
C ALA A 215 -12.10 2.83 4.18
N LYS A 216 -11.70 2.12 5.23
CA LYS A 216 -12.63 1.35 6.10
C LYS A 216 -13.17 2.18 7.27
N ALA A 217 -12.60 3.35 7.54
CA ALA A 217 -12.85 4.10 8.78
C ALA A 217 -14.27 4.67 8.88
N ASP A 218 -14.88 5.04 7.75
CA ASP A 218 -16.23 5.59 7.68
C ASP A 218 -17.33 4.50 7.66
N GLY A 219 -16.94 3.22 7.67
CA GLY A 219 -17.84 2.08 7.60
C GLY A 219 -18.41 1.81 6.20
N VAL A 220 -17.83 2.38 5.14
CA VAL A 220 -18.30 2.26 3.76
C VAL A 220 -17.13 2.28 2.78
N LEU A 221 -16.93 1.20 2.02
CA LEU A 221 -15.93 1.21 0.96
C LEU A 221 -16.59 1.69 -0.36
N SER A 222 -16.22 2.88 -0.84
CA SER A 222 -16.72 3.41 -2.10
C SER A 222 -16.05 2.76 -3.32
N GLU A 223 -16.70 2.83 -4.50
CA GLU A 223 -16.09 2.38 -5.76
C GLU A 223 -14.80 3.15 -6.09
N GLU A 224 -14.75 4.45 -5.79
CA GLU A 224 -13.55 5.28 -6.03
C GLU A 224 -12.36 4.84 -5.15
N GLU A 225 -12.59 4.49 -3.88
CA GLU A 225 -11.55 3.96 -3.00
C GLU A 225 -11.09 2.58 -3.42
N ARG A 226 -12.03 1.74 -3.87
CA ARG A 226 -11.73 0.41 -4.42
C ARG A 226 -10.83 0.52 -5.65
N ASP A 227 -11.19 1.39 -6.59
CA ASP A 227 -10.40 1.63 -7.80
C ASP A 227 -9.02 2.23 -7.46
N LYS A 228 -8.95 3.13 -6.46
CA LYS A 228 -7.68 3.68 -5.98
C LYS A 228 -6.77 2.58 -5.43
N ILE A 229 -7.27 1.69 -4.58
CA ILE A 229 -6.47 0.60 -4.00
C ILE A 229 -6.02 -0.37 -5.10
N GLU A 230 -6.89 -0.74 -6.04
CA GLU A 230 -6.53 -1.61 -7.17
C GLU A 230 -5.48 -0.96 -8.09
N TRP A 231 -5.59 0.36 -8.31
CA TRP A 231 -4.57 1.13 -9.01
C TRP A 231 -3.22 1.09 -8.27
N LEU A 232 -3.20 1.19 -6.92
CA LEU A 232 -1.97 1.09 -6.13
C LEU A 232 -1.34 -0.30 -6.25
N LEU A 233 -2.13 -1.38 -6.09
CA LEU A 233 -1.65 -2.76 -6.20
C LEU A 233 -0.96 -3.02 -7.55
N SER A 234 -1.60 -2.60 -8.64
CA SER A 234 -1.07 -2.76 -10.00
C SER A 234 0.11 -1.83 -10.29
N THR A 235 0.05 -0.57 -9.87
CA THR A 235 1.08 0.43 -10.14
C THR A 235 2.37 0.17 -9.37
N LEU A 236 2.28 -0.33 -8.14
CA LEU A 236 3.44 -0.61 -7.29
C LEU A 236 4.03 -2.01 -7.51
N GLN A 237 3.40 -2.85 -8.34
CA GLN A 237 3.82 -4.24 -8.61
C GLN A 237 4.07 -5.03 -7.32
N LEU A 238 3.12 -4.97 -6.38
CA LEU A 238 3.20 -5.76 -5.15
C LEU A 238 2.99 -7.25 -5.47
N ASP A 239 3.48 -8.13 -4.59
CA ASP A 239 3.32 -9.59 -4.81
C ASP A 239 1.86 -10.02 -4.84
N ASP A 240 1.63 -11.12 -5.57
CA ASP A 240 0.30 -11.69 -5.76
C ASP A 240 -0.36 -12.07 -4.43
N ASP A 241 0.40 -12.64 -3.49
CA ASP A 241 -0.09 -13.01 -2.16
C ASP A 241 -0.61 -11.80 -1.38
N PHE A 242 0.13 -10.69 -1.36
CA PHE A 242 -0.32 -9.45 -0.71
C PHE A 242 -1.52 -8.83 -1.43
N SER A 243 -1.52 -8.84 -2.77
CA SER A 243 -2.63 -8.30 -3.56
C SER A 243 -3.92 -9.11 -3.33
N LEU A 244 -3.83 -10.44 -3.24
CA LEU A 244 -4.94 -11.31 -2.87
C LEU A 244 -5.43 -11.05 -1.45
N TYR A 245 -4.53 -10.85 -0.50
CA TYR A 245 -4.88 -10.47 0.87
C TYR A 245 -5.68 -9.16 0.91
N VAL A 246 -5.20 -8.10 0.26
CA VAL A 246 -5.88 -6.79 0.24
C VAL A 246 -7.26 -6.89 -0.42
N ARG A 247 -7.37 -7.57 -1.57
CA ARG A 247 -8.67 -7.76 -2.23
C ARG A 247 -9.66 -8.54 -1.37
N ARG A 248 -9.20 -9.61 -0.69
CA ARG A 248 -10.03 -10.36 0.25
C ARG A 248 -10.51 -9.46 1.39
N GLU A 249 -9.63 -8.66 1.97
CA GLU A 249 -9.95 -7.72 3.04
C GLU A 249 -11.00 -6.67 2.61
N MET A 250 -10.97 -6.24 1.35
CA MET A 250 -11.97 -5.33 0.78
C MET A 250 -13.32 -6.03 0.60
N ASP A 251 -13.32 -7.23 0.02
CA ASP A 251 -14.54 -8.02 -0.21
C ASP A 251 -15.23 -8.41 1.10
N GLU A 252 -14.44 -8.78 2.12
CA GLU A 252 -14.95 -9.11 3.46
C GLU A 252 -15.58 -7.89 4.14
N PHE A 253 -14.95 -6.72 4.03
CA PHE A 253 -15.49 -5.48 4.58
C PHE A 253 -16.76 -5.05 3.85
N GLU A 254 -16.77 -5.12 2.52
CA GLU A 254 -17.96 -4.83 1.70
C GLU A 254 -19.13 -5.75 2.08
N LEU A 255 -18.88 -7.04 2.25
CA LEU A 255 -19.89 -7.99 2.73
C LEU A 255 -20.42 -7.62 4.12
N LEU A 256 -19.54 -7.23 5.04
CA LEU A 256 -19.94 -6.78 6.38
C LEU A 256 -20.86 -5.54 6.32
N CYS A 257 -20.50 -4.54 5.52
CA CYS A 257 -21.27 -3.31 5.32
C CYS A 257 -22.62 -3.60 4.65
N ASN A 258 -22.64 -4.49 3.65
CA ASN A 258 -23.87 -4.91 2.99
C ASN A 258 -24.81 -5.61 3.98
N ILE A 259 -24.28 -6.56 4.77
CA ILE A 259 -25.07 -7.24 5.80
C ILE A 259 -25.60 -6.23 6.83
N SER A 260 -24.79 -5.28 7.30
CA SER A 260 -25.22 -4.29 8.30
C SER A 260 -26.32 -3.35 7.77
N ARG A 261 -26.34 -3.07 6.46
CA ARG A 261 -27.40 -2.32 5.74
C ARG A 261 -28.64 -3.16 5.40
N GLY A 262 -28.65 -4.45 5.71
CA GLY A 262 -29.75 -5.36 5.38
C GLY A 262 -29.72 -5.87 3.93
N GLN A 263 -28.59 -5.73 3.24
CA GLN A 263 -28.31 -6.29 1.93
C GLN A 263 -27.58 -7.63 2.10
N LEU A 264 -28.33 -8.73 2.06
CA LEU A 264 -27.77 -10.08 2.16
C LEU A 264 -27.31 -10.59 0.78
N PRO A 265 -26.23 -11.38 0.71
CA PRO A 265 -25.71 -11.91 -0.56
C PRO A 265 -26.75 -12.82 -1.23
N SER A 266 -26.74 -12.88 -2.57
CA SER A 266 -27.63 -13.76 -3.33
C SER A 266 -26.83 -14.89 -3.96
N LEU A 267 -27.07 -16.12 -3.50
CA LEU A 267 -26.40 -17.33 -3.97
C LEU A 267 -27.30 -18.12 -4.92
N SER A 268 -26.66 -18.91 -5.79
CA SER A 268 -27.36 -19.89 -6.62
C SER A 268 -28.11 -20.92 -5.76
N VAL A 269 -29.31 -21.28 -6.20
CA VAL A 269 -30.13 -22.29 -5.51
C VAL A 269 -29.44 -23.65 -5.59
N PRO A 270 -29.19 -24.35 -4.46
CA PRO A 270 -28.65 -25.70 -4.49
C PRO A 270 -29.59 -26.64 -5.25
N GLN A 271 -29.06 -27.45 -6.18
CA GLN A 271 -29.85 -28.39 -6.98
C GLN A 271 -30.68 -29.36 -6.15
N THR A 272 -30.26 -29.62 -4.92
CA THR A 272 -30.94 -30.54 -4.00
C THR A 272 -32.09 -29.91 -3.25
N LEU A 273 -32.36 -28.60 -3.39
CA LEU A 273 -33.33 -27.84 -2.62
C LEU A 273 -34.38 -27.20 -3.53
N GLU A 274 -35.64 -27.58 -3.33
CA GLU A 274 -36.76 -26.86 -3.91
C GLU A 274 -37.05 -25.60 -3.11
N VAL A 275 -36.81 -24.45 -3.72
CA VAL A 275 -37.17 -23.14 -3.19
C VAL A 275 -38.47 -22.66 -3.83
N ARG A 276 -39.26 -21.90 -3.07
CA ARG A 276 -40.46 -21.28 -3.64
C ARG A 276 -40.05 -20.22 -4.65
N SER A 277 -40.90 -19.98 -5.64
CA SER A 277 -40.67 -18.93 -6.63
C SER A 277 -40.41 -17.59 -5.92
N GLY A 278 -39.21 -17.02 -6.11
CA GLY A 278 -38.81 -15.73 -5.55
C GLY A 278 -38.11 -15.76 -4.19
N GLU A 279 -37.94 -16.94 -3.56
CA GLU A 279 -37.05 -17.04 -2.41
C GLU A 279 -35.59 -16.92 -2.87
N ILE A 280 -34.82 -16.08 -2.17
CA ILE A 280 -33.39 -15.88 -2.41
C ILE A 280 -32.60 -16.70 -1.39
N VAL A 281 -31.59 -17.44 -1.85
CA VAL A 281 -30.65 -18.15 -0.96
C VAL A 281 -29.54 -17.19 -0.54
N HIS A 282 -29.38 -17.01 0.77
CA HIS A 282 -28.34 -16.14 1.34
C HIS A 282 -27.15 -16.93 1.87
N ALA A 283 -27.37 -18.15 2.35
CA ALA A 283 -26.30 -19.05 2.78
C ALA A 283 -26.74 -20.51 2.66
N ASN A 284 -25.81 -21.40 2.35
CA ASN A 284 -26.03 -22.85 2.40
C ASN A 284 -24.77 -23.54 2.93
N VAL A 285 -24.84 -24.13 4.12
CA VAL A 285 -23.67 -24.71 4.79
C VAL A 285 -24.00 -26.06 5.42
N GLY A 286 -23.00 -26.93 5.51
CA GLY A 286 -23.09 -28.15 6.31
C GLY A 286 -23.21 -27.81 7.79
N ALA A 287 -24.20 -28.37 8.49
CA ALA A 287 -24.46 -28.09 9.89
C ALA A 287 -25.16 -29.23 10.60
N ASN A 288 -24.89 -29.40 11.89
CA ASN A 288 -25.58 -30.32 12.76
C ASN A 288 -26.61 -29.56 13.62
N LEU A 289 -27.89 -29.94 13.54
CA LEU A 289 -28.92 -29.42 14.41
C LEU A 289 -28.95 -30.22 15.72
N ILE A 290 -28.69 -29.54 16.83
CA ILE A 290 -28.71 -30.06 18.19
C ILE A 290 -29.93 -29.49 18.90
N ILE A 291 -30.83 -30.36 19.35
CA ILE A 291 -32.03 -29.96 20.09
C ILE A 291 -31.82 -30.33 21.56
N THR A 292 -31.79 -29.32 22.44
CA THR A 292 -31.57 -29.50 23.88
C THR A 292 -32.88 -29.37 24.64
N LYS A 293 -33.39 -30.48 25.16
CA LYS A 293 -34.63 -30.51 25.97
C LYS A 293 -34.27 -30.52 27.45
N LEU A 294 -34.81 -29.58 28.21
CA LEU A 294 -34.68 -29.55 29.67
C LEU A 294 -35.79 -30.41 30.28
N LEU A 295 -35.42 -31.58 30.80
CA LEU A 295 -36.34 -32.49 31.48
C LEU A 295 -36.04 -32.51 32.98
N LYS A 296 -37.00 -32.99 33.79
CA LYS A 296 -36.81 -33.15 35.25
C LYS A 296 -35.62 -34.05 35.60
N ALA A 297 -35.31 -35.03 34.74
CA ALA A 297 -34.18 -35.94 34.89
C ALA A 297 -32.83 -35.37 34.37
N GLY A 298 -32.82 -34.13 33.89
CA GLY A 298 -31.65 -33.47 33.30
C GLY A 298 -31.80 -33.13 31.81
N PRO A 299 -30.85 -32.38 31.23
CA PRO A 299 -30.89 -32.00 29.82
C PRO A 299 -30.60 -33.20 28.90
N THR A 300 -31.45 -33.41 27.90
CA THR A 300 -31.20 -34.39 26.82
C THR A 300 -30.90 -33.67 25.51
N ARG A 301 -30.03 -34.25 24.66
CA ARG A 301 -29.60 -33.68 23.39
C ARG A 301 -29.86 -34.63 22.23
N GLU A 302 -30.63 -34.19 21.26
CA GLU A 302 -30.83 -34.89 19.98
C GLU A 302 -29.97 -34.22 18.91
N VAL A 303 -29.17 -35.00 18.17
CA VAL A 303 -28.26 -34.48 17.15
C VAL A 303 -28.65 -35.00 15.77
N HIS A 304 -28.91 -34.09 14.85
CA HIS A 304 -29.24 -34.38 13.45
C HIS A 304 -28.13 -33.81 12.56
N ARG A 305 -27.47 -34.66 11.77
CA ARG A 305 -26.34 -34.25 10.92
C ARG A 305 -26.80 -33.92 9.51
N GLY A 306 -26.58 -32.71 9.03
CA GLY A 306 -27.16 -32.27 7.77
C GLY A 306 -26.62 -30.95 7.25
N SER A 307 -27.50 -30.14 6.69
CA SER A 307 -27.21 -28.81 6.16
C SER A 307 -28.31 -27.83 6.55
N ILE A 308 -27.95 -26.55 6.60
CA ILE A 308 -28.86 -25.43 6.84
C ILE A 308 -28.75 -24.47 5.66
N THR A 309 -29.92 -24.08 5.13
CA THR A 309 -30.02 -23.05 4.10
C THR A 309 -30.77 -21.85 4.68
N LEU A 310 -30.17 -20.67 4.57
CA LEU A 310 -30.81 -19.39 4.89
C LEU A 310 -31.46 -18.83 3.64
N LEU A 311 -32.75 -18.57 3.70
CA LEU A 311 -33.50 -17.85 2.67
C LEU A 311 -33.89 -16.47 3.20
N ASP A 312 -34.43 -15.63 2.33
CA ASP A 312 -34.92 -14.28 2.62
C ASP A 312 -36.01 -14.22 3.71
N SER A 313 -36.86 -15.24 3.79
CA SER A 313 -38.07 -15.26 4.62
C SER A 313 -38.09 -16.37 5.70
N ARG A 314 -37.22 -17.37 5.55
CA ARG A 314 -37.14 -18.54 6.44
C ARG A 314 -35.79 -19.24 6.31
N ALA A 315 -35.46 -20.10 7.26
CA ALA A 315 -34.36 -21.06 7.09
C ALA A 315 -34.89 -22.49 6.98
N ILE A 316 -34.13 -23.37 6.33
CA ILE A 316 -34.50 -24.78 6.15
C ILE A 316 -33.32 -25.64 6.58
N PHE A 317 -33.53 -26.46 7.61
CA PHE A 317 -32.60 -27.50 8.03
C PHE A 317 -32.99 -28.84 7.38
N ARG A 318 -32.00 -29.57 6.87
CA ARG A 318 -32.20 -30.87 6.22
C ARG A 318 -31.12 -31.87 6.62
N SER A 319 -31.55 -33.04 7.08
CA SER A 319 -30.73 -34.23 7.27
C SER A 319 -31.51 -35.49 6.85
N ALA A 320 -30.82 -36.63 6.82
CA ALA A 320 -31.46 -37.94 6.65
C ALA A 320 -32.47 -38.28 7.76
N THR A 321 -32.32 -37.67 8.95
CA THR A 321 -33.14 -37.98 10.14
C THR A 321 -34.15 -36.90 10.49
N LYS A 322 -34.07 -35.70 9.88
CA LYS A 322 -34.94 -34.56 10.19
C LYS A 322 -34.92 -33.52 9.08
N ALA A 323 -36.09 -33.08 8.66
CA ALA A 323 -36.28 -31.88 7.86
C ALA A 323 -37.10 -30.87 8.67
N GLN A 324 -36.66 -29.63 8.72
CA GLN A 324 -37.30 -28.62 9.55
C GLN A 324 -37.22 -27.24 8.92
N GLN A 325 -38.39 -26.64 8.69
CA GLN A 325 -38.50 -25.22 8.37
C GLN A 325 -38.44 -24.39 9.65
N ILE A 326 -37.65 -23.33 9.62
CA ILE A 326 -37.47 -22.36 10.71
C ILE A 326 -38.06 -21.04 10.22
N ASN A 327 -39.19 -20.64 10.82
CA ASN A 327 -39.82 -19.35 10.54
C ASN A 327 -39.15 -18.28 11.39
N TYR A 328 -38.55 -17.27 10.73
CA TYR A 328 -37.86 -16.18 11.42
C TYR A 328 -38.76 -15.40 12.39
N ARG A 329 -40.06 -15.25 12.10
CA ARG A 329 -41.02 -14.59 12.99
C ARG A 329 -41.22 -15.29 14.33
N LYS A 330 -40.90 -16.59 14.40
CA LYS A 330 -41.02 -17.38 15.62
C LYS A 330 -39.73 -17.40 16.43
N ILE A 331 -38.65 -16.79 15.95
CA ILE A 331 -37.36 -16.77 16.64
C ILE A 331 -37.39 -15.67 17.70
N ILE A 332 -37.08 -16.04 18.94
CA ILE A 332 -37.02 -15.14 20.09
C ILE A 332 -35.57 -14.68 20.33
N THR A 333 -34.60 -15.58 20.25
CA THR A 333 -33.19 -15.29 20.50
C THR A 333 -32.29 -15.97 19.46
N VAL A 334 -31.20 -15.31 19.07
CA VAL A 334 -30.12 -15.86 18.22
C VAL A 334 -28.77 -15.36 18.73
N ASN A 335 -27.95 -16.27 19.25
CA ASN A 335 -26.62 -15.99 19.80
C ASN A 335 -25.63 -17.07 19.38
N GLY A 336 -24.34 -16.81 19.53
CA GLY A 336 -23.31 -17.80 19.21
C GLY A 336 -22.00 -17.19 18.75
N ASP A 337 -21.19 -18.04 18.13
CA ASP A 337 -19.89 -17.72 17.53
C ASP A 337 -19.86 -18.16 16.05
N THR A 338 -18.67 -18.16 15.44
CA THR A 338 -18.45 -18.52 14.03
C THR A 338 -18.76 -19.98 13.70
N ARG A 339 -19.02 -20.84 14.70
CA ARG A 339 -19.26 -22.27 14.51
C ARG A 339 -20.49 -22.81 15.23
N ASN A 340 -20.81 -22.31 16.40
CA ASN A 340 -21.92 -22.77 17.23
C ASN A 340 -22.94 -21.63 17.39
N ILE A 341 -24.10 -21.81 16.78
CA ILE A 341 -25.17 -20.82 16.76
C ILE A 341 -26.36 -21.38 17.52
N GLN A 342 -26.68 -20.79 18.66
CA GLN A 342 -27.82 -21.14 19.48
C GLN A 342 -28.99 -20.19 19.21
N PHE A 343 -30.19 -20.75 19.05
CA PHE A 343 -31.40 -19.97 18.87
C PHE A 343 -32.59 -20.66 19.53
N GLN A 344 -33.58 -19.85 19.90
CA GLN A 344 -34.81 -20.33 20.51
C GLN A 344 -36.02 -19.89 19.70
N LEU A 345 -36.89 -20.85 19.41
CA LEU A 345 -38.18 -20.62 18.76
C LEU A 345 -39.30 -20.59 19.82
N GLU A 346 -40.37 -19.86 19.53
CA GLU A 346 -41.59 -19.86 20.34
C GLU A 346 -42.11 -21.29 20.57
N ASN A 347 -42.37 -21.63 21.83
CA ASN A 347 -42.87 -22.95 22.25
C ASN A 347 -41.98 -24.14 21.83
N LYS A 348 -40.67 -23.91 21.65
CA LYS A 348 -39.69 -24.97 21.33
C LYS A 348 -38.52 -24.98 22.33
N PRO A 349 -37.89 -26.15 22.51
CA PRO A 349 -36.63 -26.26 23.25
C PRO A 349 -35.51 -25.45 22.58
N ILE A 350 -34.40 -25.29 23.29
CA ILE A 350 -33.21 -24.59 22.78
C ILE A 350 -32.60 -25.40 21.63
N TRP A 351 -32.38 -24.74 20.49
CA TRP A 351 -31.74 -25.34 19.32
C TRP A 351 -30.35 -24.76 19.14
N SER A 352 -29.44 -25.57 18.64
CA SER A 352 -28.08 -25.15 18.30
C SER A 352 -27.68 -25.73 16.95
N LEU A 353 -27.19 -24.89 16.05
CA LEU A 353 -26.52 -25.29 14.83
C LEU A 353 -25.02 -25.31 15.09
N ARG A 354 -24.39 -26.47 14.90
CA ARG A 354 -22.94 -26.58 14.83
C ARG A 354 -22.54 -26.70 13.36
N LEU A 355 -21.91 -25.66 12.82
CA LEU A 355 -21.43 -25.63 11.45
C LEU A 355 -20.28 -26.64 11.26
N GLY A 356 -20.22 -27.23 10.07
CA GLY A 356 -19.16 -28.17 9.69
C GLY A 356 -17.78 -27.51 9.73
N GLU A 357 -17.70 -26.30 9.16
CA GLU A 357 -16.55 -25.42 9.13
C GLU A 357 -16.88 -24.07 9.78
N GLU A 358 -15.87 -23.33 10.20
CA GLU A 358 -16.06 -21.98 10.75
C GLU A 358 -16.53 -21.04 9.64
N ASN A 359 -17.55 -20.23 9.96
CA ASN A 359 -18.09 -19.25 9.03
C ASN A 359 -18.44 -17.97 9.78
N THR A 360 -17.58 -16.96 9.63
CA THR A 360 -17.72 -15.64 10.24
C THR A 360 -19.03 -14.94 9.86
N TRP A 361 -19.53 -15.20 8.65
CA TRP A 361 -20.67 -14.49 8.06
C TRP A 361 -22.02 -15.10 8.42
N PHE A 362 -22.09 -16.41 8.68
CA PHE A 362 -23.36 -17.11 8.83
C PHE A 362 -24.22 -16.55 9.96
N LEU A 363 -23.64 -16.33 11.15
CA LEU A 363 -24.38 -15.77 12.28
C LEU A 363 -24.88 -14.35 12.00
N LEU A 364 -24.05 -13.52 11.35
CA LEU A 364 -24.40 -12.15 10.98
C LEU A 364 -25.56 -12.15 9.97
N MET A 365 -25.47 -12.96 8.91
CA MET A 365 -26.53 -13.13 7.92
C MET A 365 -27.82 -13.66 8.55
N PHE A 366 -27.73 -14.64 9.45
CA PHE A 366 -28.91 -15.21 10.11
C PHE A 366 -29.61 -14.17 11.00
N ARG A 367 -28.84 -13.44 11.82
CA ARG A 367 -29.39 -12.35 12.65
C ARG A 367 -30.04 -11.26 11.80
N MET A 368 -29.39 -10.84 10.72
CA MET A 368 -29.92 -9.82 9.83
C MET A 368 -31.19 -10.30 9.10
N ALA A 369 -31.23 -11.54 8.61
CA ALA A 369 -32.42 -12.12 7.99
C ALA A 369 -33.62 -12.14 8.95
N VAL A 370 -33.38 -12.48 10.23
CA VAL A 370 -34.40 -12.42 11.27
C VAL A 370 -34.86 -11.00 11.54
N ALA A 371 -33.91 -10.05 11.65
CA ALA A 371 -34.20 -8.65 11.88
C ALA A 371 -35.03 -8.00 10.76
N LEU A 372 -34.72 -8.31 9.49
CA LEU A 372 -35.45 -7.84 8.32
C LEU A 372 -36.91 -8.34 8.33
N VAL A 373 -37.15 -9.62 8.62
CA VAL A 373 -38.51 -10.19 8.67
C VAL A 373 -39.33 -9.65 9.85
N ASN A 374 -38.66 -9.41 10.99
CA ASN A 374 -39.27 -8.81 12.16
C ASN A 374 -39.39 -7.28 12.08
N GLN A 375 -38.91 -6.66 11.00
CA GLN A 375 -38.93 -5.20 10.77
C GLN A 375 -38.19 -4.40 11.85
N THR A 376 -37.27 -5.03 12.58
CA THR A 376 -36.39 -4.34 13.54
C THR A 376 -35.22 -3.65 12.85
N VAL A 377 -34.95 -4.02 11.60
CA VAL A 377 -34.06 -3.31 10.67
C VAL A 377 -34.84 -3.12 9.37
N THR A 378 -34.74 -1.92 8.78
CA THR A 378 -35.22 -1.65 7.42
C THR A 378 -34.03 -1.54 6.49
N ARG A 379 -34.16 -1.98 5.24
CA ARG A 379 -33.07 -1.82 4.25
C ARG A 379 -32.83 -0.33 4.06
N SER A 380 -31.65 0.14 4.43
CA SER A 380 -31.19 1.48 4.09
C SER A 380 -31.00 1.49 2.56
N GLY A 381 -31.85 2.23 1.85
CA GLY A 381 -31.64 2.53 0.44
C GLY A 381 -30.60 3.63 0.34
N ASP A 382 -29.45 3.34 -0.25
CA ASP A 382 -28.44 4.35 -0.57
C ASP A 382 -28.97 5.33 -1.63
N GLY A 383 -28.79 6.63 -1.38
CA GLY A 383 -28.84 7.68 -2.39
C GLY A 383 -30.22 8.14 -2.86
N ALA A 384 -30.28 9.36 -3.40
CA ALA A 384 -31.49 9.99 -3.91
C ALA A 384 -32.34 9.02 -4.75
N PRO A 385 -33.68 9.02 -4.59
CA PRO A 385 -34.52 8.00 -5.17
C PRO A 385 -34.36 8.01 -6.70
N THR A 386 -33.74 6.96 -7.23
CA THR A 386 -33.73 6.72 -8.67
C THR A 386 -35.07 6.10 -9.05
N ARG A 387 -35.58 6.36 -10.26
CA ARG A 387 -36.78 5.66 -10.77
C ARG A 387 -36.53 4.16 -11.02
N HIS A 388 -35.28 3.71 -10.90
CA HIS A 388 -34.94 2.32 -11.10
C HIS A 388 -35.43 1.49 -9.92
N ILE A 389 -36.43 0.66 -10.15
CA ILE A 389 -36.95 -0.28 -9.15
C ILE A 389 -36.09 -1.55 -9.21
N PRO A 390 -35.37 -1.89 -8.11
CA PRO A 390 -34.54 -3.09 -8.05
C PRO A 390 -35.30 -4.36 -8.45
N ARG A 391 -34.60 -5.32 -9.06
CA ARG A 391 -35.21 -6.55 -9.58
C ARG A 391 -35.95 -7.34 -8.49
N ASP A 392 -35.40 -7.40 -7.29
CA ASP A 392 -35.99 -8.08 -6.14
C ASP A 392 -37.27 -7.39 -5.66
N VAL A 393 -37.33 -6.05 -5.69
CA VAL A 393 -38.55 -5.28 -5.40
C VAL A 393 -39.61 -5.53 -6.46
N ARG A 394 -39.26 -5.49 -7.75
CA ARG A 394 -40.20 -5.80 -8.85
C ARG A 394 -40.81 -7.19 -8.69
N GLN A 395 -39.99 -8.17 -8.31
CA GLN A 395 -40.46 -9.53 -8.10
C GLN A 395 -41.42 -9.64 -6.90
N ARG A 396 -41.12 -8.99 -5.77
CA ARG A 396 -42.01 -8.94 -4.60
C ARG A 396 -43.35 -8.27 -4.90
N VAL A 397 -43.33 -7.12 -5.57
CA VAL A 397 -44.55 -6.38 -5.95
C VAL A 397 -45.41 -7.20 -6.91
N TRP A 398 -44.80 -7.85 -7.91
CA TRP A 398 -45.53 -8.71 -8.83
C TRP A 398 -46.29 -9.84 -8.12
N GLN A 399 -45.65 -10.44 -7.11
CA GLN A 399 -46.26 -11.50 -6.30
C GLN A 399 -47.35 -10.98 -5.37
N LEU A 400 -47.13 -9.82 -4.73
CA LEU A 400 -48.10 -9.19 -3.83
C LEU A 400 -49.44 -8.94 -4.54
N TYR A 401 -49.38 -8.46 -5.78
CA TYR A 401 -50.56 -8.19 -6.60
C TYR A 401 -51.00 -9.38 -7.45
N GLY A 402 -50.33 -10.54 -7.35
CA GLY A 402 -50.69 -11.76 -8.10
C GLY A 402 -50.70 -11.57 -9.62
N GLY A 403 -49.83 -10.71 -10.16
CA GLY A 403 -49.82 -10.32 -11.57
C GLY A 403 -51.10 -9.63 -12.02
N GLN A 404 -51.75 -8.87 -11.14
CA GLN A 404 -52.97 -8.10 -11.43
C GLN A 404 -52.76 -6.61 -11.11
N CYS A 405 -53.48 -5.75 -11.80
CA CYS A 405 -53.50 -4.32 -11.51
C CYS A 405 -54.09 -4.08 -10.10
N ALA A 406 -53.40 -3.29 -9.29
CA ALA A 406 -53.82 -2.92 -7.94
C ALA A 406 -55.17 -2.19 -7.89
N ASP A 407 -55.52 -1.45 -8.95
CA ASP A 407 -56.73 -0.63 -9.02
C ASP A 407 -57.91 -1.36 -9.68
N CYS A 408 -57.69 -2.02 -10.83
CA CYS A 408 -58.78 -2.62 -11.62
C CYS A 408 -58.70 -4.14 -11.80
N GLY A 409 -57.66 -4.81 -11.29
CA GLY A 409 -57.49 -6.27 -11.42
C GLY A 409 -57.10 -6.79 -12.81
N ALA A 410 -56.89 -5.92 -13.81
CA ALA A 410 -56.43 -6.30 -15.15
C ALA A 410 -55.10 -7.06 -15.11
N ARG A 411 -54.85 -7.97 -16.07
CA ARG A 411 -53.66 -8.84 -16.11
C ARG A 411 -52.70 -8.54 -17.27
N ASP A 412 -53.08 -7.61 -18.12
CA ASP A 412 -52.40 -7.25 -19.35
C ASP A 412 -51.77 -5.85 -19.25
N TYR A 413 -50.64 -5.67 -19.94
CA TYR A 413 -49.90 -4.39 -20.02
C TYR A 413 -49.66 -3.75 -18.65
N LEU A 414 -49.11 -4.55 -17.72
CA LEU A 414 -48.79 -4.16 -16.35
C LEU A 414 -47.44 -3.44 -16.27
N GLU A 415 -47.42 -2.36 -15.51
CA GLU A 415 -46.29 -1.48 -15.29
C GLU A 415 -46.07 -1.29 -13.79
N PHE A 416 -44.81 -1.17 -13.37
CA PHE A 416 -44.47 -0.83 -12.00
C PHE A 416 -44.52 0.69 -11.84
N ASP A 417 -45.24 1.15 -10.83
CA ASP A 417 -45.45 2.57 -10.56
C ASP A 417 -45.24 2.85 -9.07
N HIS A 418 -44.78 4.06 -8.72
CA HIS A 418 -44.61 4.46 -7.32
C HIS A 418 -45.89 5.12 -6.79
N ILE A 419 -46.42 4.65 -5.66
CA ILE A 419 -47.58 5.24 -4.98
C ILE A 419 -47.29 6.71 -4.65
N VAL A 420 -46.19 6.98 -3.96
CA VAL A 420 -45.60 8.33 -3.83
C VAL A 420 -44.50 8.47 -4.88
N PRO A 421 -44.59 9.45 -5.80
CA PRO A 421 -43.56 9.64 -6.83
C PRO A 421 -42.17 9.86 -6.22
N VAL A 422 -41.17 9.32 -6.91
CA VAL A 422 -39.75 9.55 -6.61
C VAL A 422 -39.42 11.04 -6.45
N ALA A 423 -39.97 11.92 -7.30
CA ALA A 423 -39.78 13.37 -7.24
C ALA A 423 -40.35 14.02 -5.95
N LYS A 424 -41.25 13.35 -5.24
CA LYS A 424 -41.83 13.77 -3.95
C LYS A 424 -41.25 12.97 -2.76
N GLY A 425 -40.09 12.35 -2.93
CA GLY A 425 -39.41 11.56 -1.88
C GLY A 425 -39.88 10.11 -1.77
N GLY A 426 -40.55 9.57 -2.79
CA GLY A 426 -40.97 8.17 -2.82
C GLY A 426 -39.81 7.18 -2.82
N SER A 427 -39.87 6.16 -1.95
CA SER A 427 -38.88 5.09 -1.88
C SER A 427 -39.10 3.99 -2.93
N ASN A 428 -38.05 3.22 -3.25
CA ASN A 428 -38.15 1.99 -4.05
C ASN A 428 -38.52 0.75 -3.22
N SER A 429 -39.21 0.93 -2.08
CA SER A 429 -39.68 -0.20 -1.28
C SER A 429 -40.91 -0.85 -1.90
N ASP A 430 -41.12 -2.14 -1.62
CA ASP A 430 -42.34 -2.87 -2.00
C ASP A 430 -43.63 -2.30 -1.37
N LYS A 431 -43.49 -1.45 -0.33
CA LYS A 431 -44.59 -0.67 0.24
C LYS A 431 -44.96 0.56 -0.59
N ASN A 432 -44.03 1.11 -1.36
CA ASN A 432 -44.25 2.33 -2.17
C ASN A 432 -44.30 2.04 -3.68
N VAL A 433 -44.10 0.79 -4.11
CA VAL A 433 -44.23 0.37 -5.50
C VAL A 433 -45.49 -0.49 -5.65
N GLN A 434 -46.27 -0.21 -6.69
CA GLN A 434 -47.50 -0.91 -7.04
C GLN A 434 -47.47 -1.40 -8.49
N LEU A 435 -48.34 -2.35 -8.81
CA LEU A 435 -48.50 -2.88 -10.16
C LEU A 435 -49.80 -2.31 -10.76
N LEU A 436 -49.70 -1.54 -11.85
CA LEU A 436 -50.85 -0.94 -12.52
C LEU A 436 -50.90 -1.32 -13.99
N CYS A 437 -52.09 -1.50 -14.56
CA CYS A 437 -52.20 -1.55 -16.02
C CYS A 437 -51.99 -0.15 -16.61
N ARG A 438 -51.55 -0.08 -17.87
CA ARG A 438 -51.27 1.18 -18.58
C ARG A 438 -52.39 2.23 -18.45
N LYS A 439 -53.67 1.81 -18.49
CA LYS A 439 -54.84 2.70 -18.33
C LYS A 439 -54.92 3.33 -16.94
N CYS A 440 -54.76 2.52 -15.88
CA CYS A 440 -54.77 3.00 -14.50
C CYS A 440 -53.53 3.86 -14.21
N ASN A 441 -52.38 3.49 -14.77
CA ASN A 441 -51.13 4.25 -14.61
C ASN A 441 -51.22 5.67 -15.23
N GLN A 442 -51.78 5.78 -16.44
CA GLN A 442 -52.04 7.07 -17.09
C GLN A 442 -53.02 7.93 -16.29
N LYS A 443 -54.16 7.36 -15.87
CA LYS A 443 -55.16 8.06 -15.05
C LYS A 443 -54.60 8.57 -13.71
N LYS A 444 -53.62 7.86 -13.13
CA LYS A 444 -52.91 8.30 -11.93
C LYS A 444 -51.94 9.44 -12.22
N SER A 445 -51.22 9.37 -13.34
CA SER A 445 -50.30 10.43 -13.78
C SER A 445 -51.02 11.76 -14.07
N ASP A 446 -52.26 11.71 -14.55
CA ASP A 446 -53.09 12.90 -14.80
C ASP A 446 -53.56 13.64 -13.52
N LYS A 447 -53.33 13.06 -12.34
CA LYS A 447 -53.85 13.55 -11.04
C LYS A 447 -52.78 13.94 -10.02
N ILE A 448 -51.48 13.89 -10.36
CA ILE A 448 -50.36 13.98 -9.41
C ILE A 448 -49.43 15.16 -9.66
#